data_AF-A0A7V2AV08-F1
#
_entry.id   AF-A0A7V2AV08-F1
#
_cell.length_a   1.000
_cell.length_b   1.000
_cell.length_c   1.000
_cell.angle_alpha   90.00
_cell.angle_beta   90.00
_cell.angle_gamma   90.00
#
_symmetry.space_group_name_H-M   'P 1'
#
loop_
_entity.id
_entity.type
_entity.pdbx_description
1 polymer ?
#
loop_
_entity_poly.entity_id
_entity_poly.type
_entity_poly.pdbx_seq_one_letter_code
_entity_poly.pdbx_strand_id
1 'polypeptide(L)'
;MMRRFARDGGRERLMIRRALSRRVSAGADHAAPELLIQLEGMKMKASRFMAVPVLLLAFLSILTAAGFAQTPMRAPEREYAPPAESFGFVPPRFELYRIEPERPYVTQALQPSSWDWRALGGVTSVKNQNPYGTCWAFGLLGCFEAMVLINESTVNDYSELNVVACNPDGTTCDSGGNAWIAANYLSLLGTVEESCNPYPGDCPNPVCVNPACDYLEHVTEWRVIPNDVTAIKEALMNWGPVNTAMYASFPGFSSYNGSTCLSYTGTQGPNHGVLIVGWDDTMCDGNGAWIVKNSWGTSWGDAGYFYIEYGSAQIGIYSNVVTEWKEYDPVETIYHWDENGWVSSLGYGDRDDWAMVEFTPAADDELKAVSFWATGSPTNYTMYVYDDFSGGSLGNLLAGPVSGVFNEEGYYTVDLPSPLQLATGDRIYIAIRLITPNYDYPVPLDPYGPMETNKSYISNTGTSWLAIDMAYTADPFGDIGIRARAYPPYGGEPCINDATSLYFDPVYRFPGGAVDIYAGQVLGPFELGVCAEGMDT
;
A
#
# COMPACT_ATOMS: atom_id res chain seq x y z
N MET A 1 -50.57 60.45 -2.05
CA MET A 1 -51.06 60.96 -0.75
C MET A 1 -49.97 60.65 0.29
N MET A 2 -49.03 61.56 0.63
CA MET A 2 -49.07 62.56 1.74
C MET A 2 -49.38 61.92 3.12
N ARG A 3 -48.64 62.06 4.24
CA ARG A 3 -47.48 62.87 4.77
C ARG A 3 -46.91 62.11 6.00
N ARG A 4 -45.60 61.92 6.23
CA ARG A 4 -44.56 62.76 6.91
C ARG A 4 -44.89 63.37 8.29
N PHE A 5 -44.06 63.04 9.30
CA PHE A 5 -43.24 63.87 10.22
C PHE A 5 -42.42 62.91 11.14
N ALA A 6 -41.18 63.11 11.62
CA ALA A 6 -39.97 63.82 11.20
C ALA A 6 -38.79 63.38 12.13
N ARG A 7 -37.55 63.33 11.58
CA ARG A 7 -36.17 63.58 12.13
C ARG A 7 -35.71 62.99 13.47
N ASP A 8 -34.43 62.72 13.75
CA ASP A 8 -33.09 62.67 13.10
C ASP A 8 -32.25 61.79 14.07
N GLY A 9 -31.45 60.80 13.68
CA GLY A 9 -30.03 60.95 13.31
C GLY A 9 -29.08 60.41 14.41
N GLY A 10 -28.34 59.32 14.15
CA GLY A 10 -27.23 58.85 15.00
C GLY A 10 -26.76 57.42 14.73
N ARG A 11 -25.58 57.28 14.09
CA ARG A 11 -24.77 56.05 13.90
C ARG A 11 -24.31 55.50 15.27
N GLU A 12 -23.92 54.25 15.51
CA GLU A 12 -22.93 53.41 14.81
C GLU A 12 -22.90 51.98 15.44
N ARG A 13 -22.45 50.99 14.66
CA ARG A 13 -22.10 49.59 15.06
C ARG A 13 -20.83 49.61 15.95
N LEU A 14 -20.28 48.59 16.62
CA LEU A 14 -20.29 47.12 16.64
C LEU A 14 -19.44 46.76 17.88
N MET A 15 -19.71 45.70 18.65
CA MET A 15 -18.65 44.76 19.10
C MET A 15 -19.23 43.54 19.82
N ILE A 16 -18.62 42.41 19.45
CA ILE A 16 -18.86 41.02 19.82
C ILE A 16 -18.24 40.73 21.20
N ARG A 17 -18.88 39.88 22.02
CA ARG A 17 -18.19 38.87 22.86
C ARG A 17 -19.15 37.73 23.26
N ARG A 18 -18.74 36.50 22.93
CA ARG A 18 -19.27 35.17 23.32
C ARG A 18 -19.23 34.99 24.85
N ALA A 19 -20.32 34.53 25.50
CA ALA A 19 -20.70 33.13 25.80
C ALA A 19 -19.72 32.43 26.78
N LEU A 20 -20.13 32.25 28.04
CA LEU A 20 -20.67 31.00 28.65
C LEU A 20 -19.58 30.06 29.18
N SER A 21 -19.57 29.78 30.50
CA SER A 21 -20.13 28.54 31.07
C SER A 21 -19.90 28.49 32.59
N ARG A 22 -20.53 27.50 33.23
CA ARG A 22 -20.74 27.29 34.66
C ARG A 22 -20.22 25.89 35.04
N ARG A 23 -19.74 25.74 36.29
CA ARG A 23 -19.74 24.54 37.16
C ARG A 23 -18.69 23.43 36.82
N VAL A 24 -18.09 22.66 37.75
CA VAL A 24 -18.20 22.45 39.22
C VAL A 24 -17.02 21.59 39.73
N SER A 25 -16.60 21.83 41.00
CA SER A 25 -15.92 21.00 42.05
C SER A 25 -14.74 20.05 41.70
N ALA A 26 -13.55 20.27 42.28
CA ALA A 26 -12.99 19.69 43.53
C ALA A 26 -12.31 18.32 43.31
N GLY A 27 -11.11 17.99 43.79
CA GLY A 27 -10.09 18.65 44.62
C GLY A 27 -8.84 17.74 44.72
N ALA A 28 -7.94 18.08 45.65
CA ALA A 28 -6.76 17.36 46.14
C ALA A 28 -5.39 17.61 45.45
N ASP A 29 -4.60 18.41 46.16
CA ASP A 29 -3.14 18.46 46.38
C ASP A 29 -2.20 17.51 45.60
N HIS A 30 -1.13 18.06 45.03
CA HIS A 30 0.25 17.87 45.51
C HIS A 30 1.24 18.76 44.74
N ALA A 31 2.18 19.35 45.47
CA ALA A 31 3.11 20.39 45.04
C ALA A 31 4.37 19.84 44.33
N ALA A 32 4.91 20.62 43.40
CA ALA A 32 6.31 20.60 42.96
C ALA A 32 6.83 22.06 42.85
N PRO A 33 8.10 22.37 43.16
CA PRO A 33 8.54 23.74 43.44
C PRO A 33 9.06 24.49 42.20
N GLU A 34 8.68 25.77 42.09
CA GLU A 34 9.25 26.76 41.16
C GLU A 34 10.56 27.34 41.70
N LEU A 35 11.56 27.46 40.81
CA LEU A 35 12.83 28.14 41.05
C LEU A 35 12.68 29.63 40.70
N LEU A 36 12.59 30.47 41.73
CA LEU A 36 12.58 31.94 41.64
C LEU A 36 14.00 32.50 41.45
N ILE A 37 14.24 33.24 40.38
CA ILE A 37 15.37 34.19 40.29
C ILE A 37 14.80 35.61 40.35
N GLN A 38 15.08 36.31 41.44
CA GLN A 38 14.79 37.73 41.64
C GLN A 38 15.75 38.61 40.82
N LEU A 39 15.18 39.59 40.10
CA LEU A 39 15.91 40.74 39.58
C LEU A 39 15.50 41.98 40.38
N GLU A 40 16.40 42.49 41.22
CA GLU A 40 16.27 43.83 41.81
C GLU A 40 17.46 44.73 41.46
N GLY A 41 17.14 45.84 40.80
CA GLY A 41 17.60 47.17 41.22
C GLY A 41 19.01 47.63 40.80
N MET A 42 19.13 48.22 39.60
CA MET A 42 20.18 49.22 39.34
C MET A 42 19.59 50.49 38.70
N LYS A 43 19.69 51.61 39.44
CA LYS A 43 19.33 52.96 39.00
C LYS A 43 20.43 53.51 38.07
N MET A 44 20.06 53.92 36.86
CA MET A 44 20.97 54.67 35.97
C MET A 44 20.60 56.16 35.95
N LYS A 45 21.58 57.00 36.31
CA LYS A 45 21.63 58.43 35.97
C LYS A 45 22.43 58.60 34.68
N ALA A 46 21.95 59.49 33.81
CA ALA A 46 22.53 59.76 32.51
C ALA A 46 23.86 60.55 32.57
N SER A 47 24.88 60.08 31.85
CA SER A 47 25.86 60.96 31.18
C SER A 47 26.73 60.20 30.16
N ARG A 48 26.61 60.61 28.88
CA ARG A 48 27.69 60.90 27.92
C ARG A 48 28.81 59.86 27.65
N PHE A 49 28.84 59.47 26.36
CA PHE A 49 29.97 59.13 25.48
C PHE A 49 30.63 57.72 25.54
N MET A 50 30.59 57.11 24.34
CA MET A 50 31.53 56.17 23.72
C MET A 50 31.56 54.69 24.14
N ALA A 51 31.37 53.87 23.10
CA ALA A 51 32.00 52.57 22.86
C ALA A 51 31.49 51.36 23.66
N VAL A 52 30.33 50.82 23.27
CA VAL A 52 30.18 49.35 23.05
C VAL A 52 29.03 49.10 22.04
N PRO A 53 29.33 48.88 20.74
CA PRO A 53 28.42 48.06 19.93
C PRO A 53 29.22 47.12 19.01
N VAL A 54 29.85 46.07 19.56
CA VAL A 54 30.40 44.98 18.72
C VAL A 54 30.25 43.60 19.38
N LEU A 55 30.29 43.47 20.71
CA LEU A 55 30.29 42.13 21.34
C LEU A 55 28.91 41.48 21.58
N LEU A 56 27.79 42.22 21.57
CA LEU A 56 26.46 41.59 21.74
C LEU A 56 25.84 41.08 20.44
N LEU A 57 26.30 41.57 19.27
CA LEU A 57 25.85 41.08 17.96
C LEU A 57 26.59 39.82 17.51
N ALA A 58 27.79 39.54 18.07
CA ALA A 58 28.54 38.32 17.79
C ALA A 58 28.04 37.10 18.59
N PHE A 59 27.31 37.29 19.70
CA PHE A 59 26.70 36.21 20.46
C PHE A 59 25.24 35.91 20.08
N LEU A 60 24.60 36.78 19.30
CA LEU A 60 23.26 36.53 18.74
C LEU A 60 23.28 36.07 17.27
N SER A 61 24.46 35.99 16.65
CA SER A 61 24.65 35.48 15.28
C SER A 61 25.33 34.12 15.21
N ILE A 62 25.65 33.50 16.36
CA ILE A 62 26.13 32.11 16.44
C ILE A 62 24.99 31.14 16.82
N LEU A 63 23.76 31.64 17.02
CA LEU A 63 22.57 30.82 17.34
C LEU A 63 21.52 30.78 16.21
N THR A 64 21.87 31.19 14.99
CA THR A 64 20.99 31.11 13.82
C THR A 64 21.61 30.37 12.62
N ALA A 65 22.61 29.52 12.86
CA ALA A 65 23.20 28.67 11.82
C ALA A 65 23.57 27.26 12.31
N ALA A 66 22.97 26.80 13.41
CA ALA A 66 22.74 25.37 13.60
C ALA A 66 21.29 25.15 13.15
N GLY A 67 21.09 24.89 11.86
CA GLY A 67 19.84 24.25 11.45
C GLY A 67 19.78 22.97 12.27
N PHE A 68 18.81 22.87 13.19
CA PHE A 68 18.51 21.57 13.76
C PHE A 68 18.20 20.70 12.55
N ALA A 69 19.04 19.71 12.27
CA ALA A 69 18.69 18.67 11.33
C ALA A 69 17.30 18.18 11.80
N GLN A 70 16.28 18.34 10.95
CA GLN A 70 14.98 17.78 11.28
C GLN A 70 15.21 16.30 11.53
N THR A 71 14.58 15.74 12.56
CA THR A 71 14.70 14.31 12.84
C THR A 71 13.57 13.63 12.11
N PRO A 72 13.82 12.57 11.32
CA PRO A 72 12.72 11.81 10.74
C PRO A 72 11.88 11.20 11.85
N MET A 73 10.60 11.01 11.58
CA MET A 73 9.62 10.46 12.50
C MET A 73 8.87 9.32 11.80
N ARG A 74 8.64 8.23 12.55
CA ARG A 74 7.76 7.17 12.09
C ARG A 74 6.31 7.67 12.11
N ALA A 75 5.52 7.24 11.14
CA ALA A 75 4.08 7.42 11.16
C ALA A 75 3.49 6.86 12.47
N PRO A 76 2.48 7.52 13.05
CA PRO A 76 1.84 7.02 14.26
C PRO A 76 1.20 5.66 13.99
N GLU A 77 1.57 4.68 14.81
CA GLU A 77 0.97 3.34 14.85
C GLU A 77 -0.35 3.39 15.62
N ARG A 78 -1.32 2.56 15.20
CA ARG A 78 -2.58 2.44 15.92
C ARG A 78 -2.54 1.22 16.83
N GLU A 79 -2.86 1.44 18.11
CA GLU A 79 -3.15 0.32 19.00
C GLU A 79 -4.52 -0.26 18.64
N TYR A 80 -4.52 -1.49 18.10
CA TYR A 80 -5.75 -2.24 17.81
C TYR A 80 -6.04 -3.20 18.95
N ALA A 81 -7.19 -3.00 19.61
CA ALA A 81 -7.75 -3.99 20.51
C ALA A 81 -8.65 -4.94 19.69
N PRO A 82 -8.28 -6.22 19.52
CA PRO A 82 -9.11 -7.16 18.79
C PRO A 82 -10.47 -7.31 19.48
N PRO A 83 -11.57 -7.41 18.72
CA PRO A 83 -12.86 -7.71 19.29
C PRO A 83 -12.87 -9.10 19.94
N ALA A 84 -13.79 -9.31 20.87
CA ALA A 84 -13.89 -10.56 21.64
C ALA A 84 -14.13 -11.80 20.76
N GLU A 85 -14.72 -11.62 19.58
CA GLU A 85 -14.86 -12.62 18.54
C GLU A 85 -14.10 -12.11 17.31
N SER A 86 -13.28 -12.96 16.70
CA SER A 86 -12.48 -12.64 15.51
C SER A 86 -12.59 -13.78 14.52
N PHE A 87 -12.69 -13.45 13.24
CA PHE A 87 -12.75 -14.40 12.13
C PHE A 87 -11.45 -14.44 11.32
N GLY A 88 -10.42 -13.77 11.83
CA GLY A 88 -9.07 -13.76 11.25
C GLY A 88 -8.57 -12.41 10.78
N PHE A 89 -9.42 -11.39 10.67
CA PHE A 89 -8.94 -10.09 10.24
C PHE A 89 -8.29 -9.34 11.41
N VAL A 90 -7.05 -8.92 11.20
CA VAL A 90 -6.28 -8.05 12.08
C VAL A 90 -5.84 -6.84 11.25
N PRO A 91 -6.30 -5.62 11.55
CA PRO A 91 -5.93 -4.44 10.78
C PRO A 91 -4.42 -4.27 10.60
N PRO A 92 -3.97 -3.64 9.50
CA PRO A 92 -2.57 -3.24 9.38
C PRO A 92 -2.18 -2.28 10.49
N ARG A 93 -0.89 -2.23 10.84
CA ARG A 93 -0.37 -1.53 12.03
C ARG A 93 -0.38 0.01 11.91
N PHE A 94 -0.71 0.53 10.73
CA PHE A 94 -0.74 1.95 10.43
C PHE A 94 -2.17 2.43 10.08
N GLU A 95 -2.41 3.74 10.26
CA GLU A 95 -3.73 4.32 10.02
C GLU A 95 -4.01 4.55 8.53
N LEU A 96 -5.05 3.89 8.03
CA LEU A 96 -5.59 4.05 6.67
C LEU A 96 -6.90 4.87 6.62
N TYR A 97 -7.38 5.37 7.77
CA TYR A 97 -8.59 6.23 7.83
C TYR A 97 -8.37 7.63 7.25
N ARG A 98 -7.14 7.93 6.82
CA ARG A 98 -6.74 9.21 6.24
C ARG A 98 -7.05 9.31 4.75
N ILE A 99 -7.39 8.19 4.11
CA ILE A 99 -7.64 8.13 2.68
C ILE A 99 -9.04 8.68 2.41
N GLU A 100 -9.09 9.99 2.16
CA GLU A 100 -10.29 10.68 1.68
C GLU A 100 -10.33 10.64 0.14
N PRO A 101 -11.53 10.66 -0.47
CA PRO A 101 -11.71 10.92 -1.91
C PRO A 101 -11.06 12.24 -2.36
N GLU A 102 -9.81 12.21 -2.79
CA GLU A 102 -9.12 13.41 -3.28
C GLU A 102 -9.60 13.85 -4.67
N ARG A 103 -10.11 12.90 -5.46
CA ARG A 103 -10.72 13.19 -6.75
C ARG A 103 -12.22 13.32 -6.60
N PRO A 104 -12.86 14.27 -7.31
CA PRO A 104 -14.26 14.07 -7.68
C PRO A 104 -14.28 12.81 -8.54
N TYR A 105 -14.63 11.69 -7.92
CA TYR A 105 -14.98 10.45 -8.61
C TYR A 105 -15.97 10.78 -9.72
N VAL A 106 -15.92 9.98 -10.78
CA VAL A 106 -16.80 10.11 -11.93
C VAL A 106 -18.21 10.35 -11.39
N THR A 107 -18.82 11.45 -11.82
CA THR A 107 -20.14 11.84 -11.29
C THR A 107 -21.07 10.63 -11.30
N GLN A 108 -21.79 10.40 -10.20
CA GLN A 108 -22.72 9.27 -10.00
C GLN A 108 -23.60 8.94 -11.22
N ALA A 109 -23.87 9.94 -12.07
CA ALA A 109 -24.57 9.83 -13.35
C ALA A 109 -23.95 8.88 -14.39
N LEU A 110 -22.68 8.44 -14.25
CA LEU A 110 -22.01 7.52 -15.18
C LEU A 110 -21.88 6.08 -14.65
N GLN A 111 -22.17 5.83 -13.38
CA GLN A 111 -22.18 4.47 -12.83
C GLN A 111 -23.55 3.81 -13.06
N PRO A 112 -23.61 2.53 -13.46
CA PRO A 112 -24.89 1.83 -13.54
C PRO A 112 -25.51 1.67 -12.13
N SER A 113 -26.84 1.59 -12.07
CA SER A 113 -27.55 1.38 -10.80
C SER A 113 -27.24 0.03 -10.16
N SER A 114 -26.74 -0.93 -10.94
CA SER A 114 -26.29 -2.22 -10.43
C SER A 114 -25.17 -2.79 -11.30
N TRP A 115 -24.34 -3.62 -10.67
CA TRP A 115 -23.26 -4.38 -11.29
C TRP A 115 -23.05 -5.66 -10.50
N ASP A 116 -22.94 -6.80 -11.17
CA ASP A 116 -22.79 -8.08 -10.48
C ASP A 116 -21.79 -8.96 -11.25
N TRP A 117 -20.58 -9.11 -10.71
CA TRP A 117 -19.56 -9.95 -11.33
C TRP A 117 -19.97 -11.43 -11.38
N ARG A 118 -20.92 -11.89 -10.57
CA ARG A 118 -21.48 -13.25 -10.68
C ARG A 118 -22.23 -13.42 -12.00
N ALA A 119 -23.05 -12.44 -12.35
CA ALA A 119 -23.81 -12.44 -13.61
C ALA A 119 -22.91 -12.26 -14.83
N LEU A 120 -21.78 -11.58 -14.66
CA LEU A 120 -20.78 -11.35 -15.70
C LEU A 120 -19.73 -12.48 -15.79
N GLY A 121 -19.76 -13.47 -14.90
CA GLY A 121 -18.79 -14.57 -14.88
C GLY A 121 -17.39 -14.20 -14.37
N GLY A 122 -17.24 -13.07 -13.67
CA GLY A 122 -15.97 -12.56 -13.15
C GLY A 122 -15.69 -12.93 -11.69
N VAL A 123 -16.18 -14.07 -11.22
CA VAL A 123 -15.86 -14.60 -9.87
C VAL A 123 -15.63 -16.10 -9.90
N THR A 124 -14.67 -16.57 -9.12
CA THR A 124 -14.43 -18.01 -8.88
C THR A 124 -15.41 -18.59 -7.86
N SER A 125 -15.35 -19.90 -7.65
CA SER A 125 -16.22 -20.62 -6.70
C SER A 125 -16.03 -20.15 -5.24
N VAL A 126 -17.07 -20.32 -4.41
CA VAL A 126 -16.99 -20.02 -2.97
C VAL A 126 -16.25 -21.12 -2.23
N LYS A 127 -15.18 -20.74 -1.51
CA LYS A 127 -14.36 -21.63 -0.67
C LYS A 127 -14.79 -21.58 0.81
N ASN A 128 -14.07 -22.32 1.68
CA ASN A 128 -14.41 -22.45 3.09
C ASN A 128 -13.18 -22.40 4.02
N GLN A 129 -13.01 -21.30 4.76
CA GLN A 129 -11.94 -21.10 5.75
C GLN A 129 -12.17 -21.82 7.08
N ASN A 130 -13.37 -22.32 7.35
CA ASN A 130 -13.67 -22.83 8.68
C ASN A 130 -12.76 -24.02 9.03
N PRO A 131 -12.31 -24.16 10.30
CA PRO A 131 -12.67 -23.35 11.47
C PRO A 131 -11.70 -22.20 11.81
N TYR A 132 -10.71 -21.88 10.96
CA TYR A 132 -9.60 -21.01 11.35
C TYR A 132 -9.79 -19.54 10.97
N GLY A 133 -9.00 -18.67 11.62
CA GLY A 133 -8.96 -17.23 11.42
C GLY A 133 -8.15 -16.78 10.20
N THR A 134 -8.46 -17.30 9.00
CA THR A 134 -7.68 -17.03 7.78
C THR A 134 -8.43 -16.22 6.72
N CYS A 135 -9.53 -15.55 7.08
CA CYS A 135 -10.36 -14.78 6.14
C CYS A 135 -9.59 -13.76 5.28
N TRP A 136 -8.49 -13.24 5.82
CA TRP A 136 -7.63 -12.26 5.16
C TRP A 136 -6.91 -12.82 3.93
N ALA A 137 -6.51 -14.10 3.96
CA ALA A 137 -5.92 -14.79 2.83
C ALA A 137 -6.99 -15.10 1.77
N PHE A 138 -8.14 -15.64 2.18
CA PHE A 138 -9.29 -15.91 1.31
C PHE A 138 -9.81 -14.64 0.60
N GLY A 139 -9.86 -13.51 1.31
CA GLY A 139 -10.32 -12.24 0.75
C GLY A 139 -9.42 -11.75 -0.38
N LEU A 140 -8.11 -11.69 -0.16
CA LEU A 140 -7.18 -11.22 -1.20
C LEU A 140 -7.01 -12.23 -2.33
N LEU A 141 -6.88 -13.53 -2.06
CA LEU A 141 -6.79 -14.54 -3.12
C LEU A 141 -8.07 -14.59 -3.95
N GLY A 142 -9.25 -14.46 -3.34
CA GLY A 142 -10.51 -14.35 -4.08
C GLY A 142 -10.57 -13.10 -4.97
N CYS A 143 -9.94 -11.99 -4.57
CA CYS A 143 -9.74 -10.83 -5.43
C CYS A 143 -8.80 -11.18 -6.59
N PHE A 144 -7.63 -11.75 -6.32
CA PHE A 144 -6.63 -12.06 -7.34
C PHE A 144 -7.12 -13.09 -8.37
N GLU A 145 -7.76 -14.17 -7.93
CA GLU A 145 -8.39 -15.16 -8.80
C GLU A 145 -9.43 -14.52 -9.73
N ALA A 146 -10.23 -13.58 -9.21
CA ALA A 146 -11.20 -12.87 -10.02
C ALA A 146 -10.51 -11.97 -11.07
N MET A 147 -9.41 -11.31 -10.71
CA MET A 147 -8.63 -10.49 -11.64
C MET A 147 -8.08 -11.33 -12.80
N VAL A 148 -7.48 -12.48 -12.49
CA VAL A 148 -6.97 -13.44 -13.48
C VAL A 148 -8.11 -13.95 -14.37
N LEU A 149 -9.24 -14.34 -13.77
CA LEU A 149 -10.42 -14.79 -14.52
C LEU A 149 -10.97 -13.72 -15.47
N ILE A 150 -11.08 -12.47 -15.00
CA ILE A 150 -11.63 -11.37 -15.79
C ILE A 150 -10.71 -11.01 -16.97
N ASN A 151 -9.40 -10.99 -16.76
CA ASN A 151 -8.44 -10.49 -17.75
C ASN A 151 -7.94 -11.59 -18.70
N GLU A 152 -7.82 -12.82 -18.21
CA GLU A 152 -7.21 -13.93 -18.97
C GLU A 152 -8.21 -15.02 -19.33
N SER A 153 -9.43 -14.99 -18.77
CA SER A 153 -10.40 -16.08 -18.87
C SER A 153 -9.90 -17.41 -18.28
N THR A 154 -8.91 -17.36 -17.39
CA THR A 154 -8.32 -18.51 -16.70
C THR A 154 -8.97 -18.69 -15.33
N VAL A 155 -9.45 -19.90 -15.03
CA VAL A 155 -10.00 -20.23 -13.71
C VAL A 155 -8.92 -20.91 -12.89
N ASN A 156 -8.35 -20.18 -11.92
CA ASN A 156 -7.38 -20.71 -10.98
C ASN A 156 -8.00 -20.86 -9.58
N ASP A 157 -7.49 -21.83 -8.83
CA ASP A 157 -7.84 -22.10 -7.43
C ASP A 157 -6.56 -22.04 -6.60
N TYR A 158 -6.25 -20.87 -6.06
CA TYR A 158 -4.99 -20.64 -5.35
C TYR A 158 -5.07 -21.04 -3.88
N SER A 159 -3.95 -21.49 -3.33
CA SER A 159 -3.85 -21.99 -1.96
C SER A 159 -3.80 -20.87 -0.93
N GLU A 160 -4.88 -20.72 -0.15
CA GLU A 160 -4.85 -19.86 1.04
C GLU A 160 -3.92 -20.39 2.13
N LEU A 161 -3.79 -21.71 2.24
CA LEU A 161 -2.90 -22.31 3.24
C LEU A 161 -1.44 -21.93 2.99
N ASN A 162 -1.02 -21.89 1.73
CA ASN A 162 0.33 -21.54 1.36
C ASN A 162 0.66 -20.08 1.71
N VAL A 163 -0.28 -19.16 1.45
CA VAL A 163 -0.17 -17.75 1.90
C VAL A 163 0.00 -17.67 3.42
N VAL A 164 -0.79 -18.42 4.19
CA VAL A 164 -0.72 -18.43 5.68
C VAL A 164 0.55 -19.11 6.18
N ALA A 165 1.04 -20.15 5.51
CA ALA A 165 2.18 -20.94 5.97
C ALA A 165 3.53 -20.29 5.67
N CYS A 166 3.62 -19.57 4.55
CA CYS A 166 4.89 -19.12 3.97
C CYS A 166 5.07 -17.59 3.96
N ASN A 167 4.15 -16.82 4.55
CA ASN A 167 4.33 -15.38 4.68
C ASN A 167 5.50 -15.05 5.64
N PRO A 168 6.29 -13.99 5.34
CA PRO A 168 7.39 -13.56 6.19
C PRO A 168 7.01 -13.17 7.63
N ASP A 169 5.78 -12.67 7.83
CA ASP A 169 5.23 -12.33 9.15
C ASP A 169 5.10 -13.53 10.12
N GLY A 170 5.23 -14.77 9.63
CA GLY A 170 5.25 -15.98 10.46
C GLY A 170 3.91 -16.24 11.16
N THR A 171 2.80 -15.99 10.46
CA THR A 171 1.45 -16.18 10.99
C THR A 171 1.07 -17.66 11.17
N THR A 172 0.10 -17.91 12.05
CA THR A 172 -0.57 -19.21 12.18
C THR A 172 -1.99 -19.09 11.66
N CYS A 173 -2.71 -20.22 11.50
CA CYS A 173 -4.09 -20.14 11.01
C CYS A 173 -5.03 -19.41 12.01
N ASP A 174 -4.62 -19.24 13.27
CA ASP A 174 -5.41 -18.58 14.32
C ASP A 174 -4.87 -17.21 14.75
N SER A 175 -3.67 -16.80 14.30
CA SER A 175 -3.13 -15.47 14.64
C SER A 175 -3.87 -14.33 13.92
N GLY A 176 -4.55 -14.64 12.82
CA GLY A 176 -5.14 -13.66 11.92
C GLY A 176 -4.10 -12.91 11.08
N GLY A 177 -4.57 -11.95 10.28
CA GLY A 177 -3.77 -11.16 9.35
C GLY A 177 -4.61 -10.18 8.54
N ASN A 178 -4.05 -9.64 7.47
CA ASN A 178 -4.71 -8.71 6.56
C ASN A 178 -4.16 -8.83 5.14
N ALA A 179 -4.80 -8.12 4.21
CA ALA A 179 -4.41 -8.13 2.81
C ALA A 179 -3.02 -7.55 2.52
N TRP A 180 -2.41 -6.75 3.41
CA TRP A 180 -1.04 -6.28 3.20
C TRP A 180 -0.04 -7.42 3.33
N ILE A 181 -0.24 -8.30 4.33
CA ILE A 181 0.57 -9.51 4.51
C ILE A 181 0.42 -10.42 3.29
N ALA A 182 -0.82 -10.67 2.85
CA ALA A 182 -1.08 -11.53 1.70
C ALA A 182 -0.53 -10.91 0.40
N ALA A 183 -0.70 -9.61 0.17
CA ALA A 183 -0.18 -8.94 -1.02
C ALA A 183 1.34 -8.91 -1.02
N ASN A 184 1.96 -8.72 0.14
CA ASN A 184 3.41 -8.79 0.29
C ASN A 184 3.94 -10.18 -0.09
N TYR A 185 3.33 -11.24 0.45
CA TYR A 185 3.64 -12.63 0.08
C TYR A 185 3.55 -12.86 -1.44
N LEU A 186 2.42 -12.48 -2.04
CA LEU A 186 2.19 -12.63 -3.48
C LEU A 186 3.13 -11.78 -4.34
N SER A 187 3.67 -10.69 -3.78
CA SER A 187 4.62 -9.79 -4.43
C SER A 187 6.09 -10.19 -4.28
N LEU A 188 6.39 -11.20 -3.46
CA LEU A 188 7.73 -11.76 -3.28
C LEU A 188 7.86 -13.16 -3.89
N LEU A 189 6.85 -14.00 -3.67
CA LEU A 189 6.91 -15.43 -3.95
C LEU A 189 5.95 -15.83 -5.07
N GLY A 190 4.71 -15.33 -5.02
CA GLY A 190 3.66 -15.65 -5.99
C GLY A 190 2.60 -16.60 -5.45
N THR A 191 1.66 -17.01 -6.31
CA THR A 191 0.58 -17.94 -5.98
C THR A 191 1.02 -19.39 -6.11
N VAL A 192 0.37 -20.27 -5.35
CA VAL A 192 0.49 -21.73 -5.46
C VAL A 192 -0.91 -22.30 -5.66
N GLU A 193 -1.05 -23.38 -6.43
CA GLU A 193 -2.31 -24.11 -6.57
C GLU A 193 -2.79 -24.71 -5.25
N GLU A 194 -4.09 -24.60 -4.97
CA GLU A 194 -4.77 -25.26 -3.86
C GLU A 194 -4.55 -26.77 -3.89
N SER A 195 -4.47 -27.36 -5.08
CA SER A 195 -4.19 -28.79 -5.24
C SER A 195 -2.80 -29.21 -4.74
N CYS A 196 -1.82 -28.29 -4.68
CA CYS A 196 -0.49 -28.55 -4.16
C CYS A 196 -0.41 -28.37 -2.64
N ASN A 197 -1.05 -27.34 -2.09
CA ASN A 197 -1.11 -27.11 -0.65
C ASN A 197 -2.54 -26.92 -0.15
N PRO A 198 -3.32 -28.01 -0.01
CA PRO A 198 -4.76 -27.91 0.22
C PRO A 198 -5.13 -27.46 1.63
N TYR A 199 -6.12 -26.58 1.73
CA TYR A 199 -6.72 -26.12 2.97
C TYR A 199 -7.68 -27.19 3.56
N PRO A 200 -7.72 -27.41 4.90
CA PRO A 200 -6.96 -26.69 5.93
C PRO A 200 -5.56 -27.26 6.21
N GLY A 201 -5.16 -28.36 5.56
CA GLY A 201 -3.86 -29.01 5.74
C GLY A 201 -3.44 -29.17 7.20
N ASP A 202 -2.26 -28.63 7.54
CA ASP A 202 -1.64 -28.72 8.86
C ASP A 202 -2.06 -27.60 9.85
N CYS A 203 -3.12 -26.83 9.56
CA CYS A 203 -3.65 -25.87 10.52
C CYS A 203 -3.99 -26.53 11.89
N PRO A 204 -3.84 -25.83 13.03
CA PRO A 204 -3.54 -24.39 13.15
C PRO A 204 -2.07 -24.01 13.03
N ASN A 205 -1.16 -24.99 12.95
CA ASN A 205 0.29 -24.74 12.89
C ASN A 205 0.80 -25.17 11.51
N PRO A 206 0.50 -24.39 10.46
CA PRO A 206 0.82 -24.79 9.10
C PRO A 206 2.34 -24.83 8.91
N VAL A 207 2.80 -25.73 8.05
CA VAL A 207 4.21 -25.82 7.66
C VAL A 207 4.35 -25.23 6.27
N CYS A 208 5.29 -24.31 6.08
CA CYS A 208 5.58 -23.81 4.74
C CYS A 208 6.10 -24.94 3.86
N VAL A 209 5.44 -25.20 2.74
CA VAL A 209 5.76 -26.30 1.82
C VAL A 209 6.64 -25.87 0.65
N ASN A 210 7.15 -24.64 0.62
CA ASN A 210 7.97 -24.14 -0.48
C ASN A 210 9.41 -24.69 -0.40
N PRO A 211 10.07 -25.06 -1.51
CA PRO A 211 9.64 -24.96 -2.91
C PRO A 211 9.01 -26.26 -3.48
N ALA A 212 8.29 -27.05 -2.68
CA ALA A 212 7.65 -28.28 -3.18
C ALA A 212 6.47 -28.02 -4.13
N CYS A 213 6.00 -26.78 -4.19
CA CYS A 213 4.96 -26.31 -5.09
C CYS A 213 5.53 -25.29 -6.07
N ASP A 214 5.09 -25.36 -7.32
CA ASP A 214 5.41 -24.36 -8.32
C ASP A 214 4.64 -23.07 -8.02
N TYR A 215 5.34 -21.94 -8.13
CA TYR A 215 4.68 -20.63 -8.14
C TYR A 215 4.14 -20.33 -9.54
N LEU A 216 2.96 -19.70 -9.61
CA LEU A 216 2.27 -19.43 -10.86
C LEU A 216 2.25 -17.96 -11.25
N GLU A 217 1.62 -17.12 -10.43
CA GLU A 217 1.43 -15.70 -10.73
C GLU A 217 2.02 -14.84 -9.62
N HIS A 218 2.65 -13.75 -10.02
CA HIS A 218 3.38 -12.82 -9.18
C HIS A 218 2.71 -11.45 -9.21
N VAL A 219 2.24 -10.96 -8.06
CA VAL A 219 1.65 -9.61 -7.98
C VAL A 219 2.74 -8.55 -8.15
N THR A 220 2.56 -7.69 -9.15
CA THR A 220 3.47 -6.56 -9.41
C THR A 220 2.85 -5.25 -8.94
N GLU A 221 1.53 -5.15 -8.87
CA GLU A 221 0.83 -3.95 -8.42
C GLU A 221 -0.51 -4.21 -7.70
N TRP A 222 -0.78 -3.43 -6.66
CA TRP A 222 -2.08 -3.40 -5.98
C TRP A 222 -2.38 -1.99 -5.44
N ARG A 223 -3.66 -1.68 -5.21
CA ARG A 223 -4.16 -0.35 -4.82
C ARG A 223 -5.02 -0.40 -3.58
N VAL A 224 -4.89 0.60 -2.71
CA VAL A 224 -5.84 0.86 -1.62
C VAL A 224 -7.02 1.64 -2.17
N ILE A 225 -8.24 1.18 -1.85
CA ILE A 225 -9.48 1.83 -2.24
C ILE A 225 -10.08 2.53 -1.03
N PRO A 226 -10.42 3.83 -1.12
CA PRO A 226 -11.08 4.55 -0.03
C PRO A 226 -12.41 3.90 0.34
N ASN A 227 -12.82 4.03 1.60
CA ASN A 227 -14.14 3.60 2.04
C ASN A 227 -15.23 4.60 1.61
N ASP A 228 -15.39 4.73 0.29
CA ASP A 228 -16.39 5.55 -0.37
C ASP A 228 -17.15 4.67 -1.37
N VAL A 229 -18.48 4.81 -1.39
CA VAL A 229 -19.34 4.00 -2.26
C VAL A 229 -18.99 4.22 -3.73
N THR A 230 -18.69 5.46 -4.13
CA THR A 230 -18.35 5.76 -5.52
C THR A 230 -17.00 5.15 -5.87
N ALA A 231 -15.99 5.30 -5.00
CA ALA A 231 -14.65 4.73 -5.18
C ALA A 231 -14.67 3.21 -5.34
N ILE A 232 -15.38 2.50 -4.46
CA ILE A 232 -15.49 1.04 -4.50
C ILE A 232 -16.22 0.60 -5.78
N LYS A 233 -17.28 1.30 -6.20
CA LYS A 233 -17.96 1.01 -7.48
C LYS A 233 -17.05 1.21 -8.68
N GLU A 234 -16.24 2.27 -8.70
CA GLU A 234 -15.27 2.49 -9.77
C GLU A 234 -14.21 1.38 -9.81
N ALA A 235 -13.67 0.99 -8.65
CA ALA A 235 -12.73 -0.11 -8.57
C ALA A 235 -13.34 -1.42 -9.09
N LEU A 236 -14.60 -1.70 -8.74
CA LEU A 236 -15.34 -2.86 -9.23
C LEU A 236 -15.50 -2.86 -10.75
N MET A 237 -15.71 -1.71 -11.38
CA MET A 237 -15.86 -1.59 -12.83
C MET A 237 -14.53 -1.64 -13.57
N ASN A 238 -13.51 -0.99 -13.02
CA ASN A 238 -12.23 -0.78 -13.71
C ASN A 238 -11.30 -1.97 -13.57
N TRP A 239 -11.34 -2.67 -12.44
CA TRP A 239 -10.40 -3.73 -12.12
C TRP A 239 -11.14 -5.05 -11.89
N GLY A 240 -12.08 -5.08 -10.95
CA GLY A 240 -12.78 -6.32 -10.60
C GLY A 240 -13.19 -6.34 -9.12
N PRO A 241 -13.60 -7.52 -8.59
CA PRO A 241 -13.94 -7.69 -7.19
C PRO A 241 -12.92 -7.10 -6.21
N VAL A 242 -13.41 -6.40 -5.18
CA VAL A 242 -12.60 -5.64 -4.22
C VAL A 242 -12.52 -6.37 -2.90
N ASN A 243 -11.31 -6.73 -2.46
CA ASN A 243 -11.10 -7.25 -1.11
C ASN A 243 -11.39 -6.15 -0.10
N THR A 244 -12.07 -6.46 1.00
CA THR A 244 -12.41 -5.50 2.04
C THR A 244 -12.50 -6.15 3.42
N ALA A 245 -12.56 -5.33 4.46
CA ALA A 245 -12.85 -5.79 5.81
C ALA A 245 -14.22 -5.29 6.29
N MET A 246 -14.77 -5.96 7.29
CA MET A 246 -16.01 -5.58 7.96
C MET A 246 -16.04 -6.09 9.40
N TYR A 247 -16.96 -5.55 10.20
CA TYR A 247 -17.35 -6.13 11.47
C TYR A 247 -18.42 -7.20 11.25
N ALA A 248 -18.12 -8.45 11.59
CA ALA A 248 -18.98 -9.61 11.35
C ALA A 248 -19.62 -10.17 12.64
N SER A 249 -19.27 -9.65 13.82
CA SER A 249 -19.80 -10.13 15.11
C SER A 249 -21.12 -9.47 15.53
N PHE A 250 -21.88 -8.93 14.58
CA PHE A 250 -23.18 -8.35 14.87
C PHE A 250 -24.31 -9.40 14.82
N PRO A 251 -25.40 -9.20 15.59
CA PRO A 251 -26.52 -10.15 15.62
C PRO A 251 -27.09 -10.42 14.23
N GLY A 252 -27.20 -11.71 13.88
CA GLY A 252 -27.80 -12.16 12.62
C GLY A 252 -26.82 -12.51 11.52
N PHE A 253 -25.54 -12.07 11.60
CA PHE A 253 -24.54 -12.41 10.58
C PHE A 253 -24.25 -13.90 10.53
N SER A 254 -23.86 -14.51 11.65
CA SER A 254 -23.52 -15.94 11.71
C SER A 254 -24.65 -16.88 11.27
N SER A 255 -25.91 -16.49 11.53
CA SER A 255 -27.11 -17.24 11.15
C SER A 255 -27.74 -16.81 9.83
N TYR A 256 -27.07 -15.97 9.05
CA TYR A 256 -27.59 -15.44 7.80
C TYR A 256 -27.87 -16.57 6.79
N ASN A 257 -29.01 -16.47 6.11
CA ASN A 257 -29.53 -17.52 5.22
C ASN A 257 -29.94 -16.99 3.83
N GLY A 258 -29.49 -15.78 3.47
CA GLY A 258 -29.81 -15.17 2.17
C GLY A 258 -31.16 -14.46 2.07
N SER A 259 -32.03 -14.53 3.09
CA SER A 259 -33.43 -14.07 2.92
C SER A 259 -33.65 -12.55 2.99
N THR A 260 -32.72 -11.79 3.56
CA THR A 260 -32.86 -10.33 3.74
C THR A 260 -31.54 -9.61 3.48
N CYS A 261 -31.57 -8.28 3.35
CA CYS A 261 -30.34 -7.51 3.50
C CYS A 261 -29.87 -7.50 4.95
N LEU A 262 -28.56 -7.48 5.13
CA LEU A 262 -27.90 -7.18 6.40
C LEU A 262 -27.79 -5.66 6.55
N SER A 263 -27.96 -5.19 7.78
CA SER A 263 -27.76 -3.78 8.15
C SER A 263 -27.29 -3.72 9.59
N TYR A 264 -26.26 -2.92 9.85
CA TYR A 264 -25.70 -2.76 11.19
C TYR A 264 -24.99 -1.42 11.34
N THR A 265 -25.44 -0.59 12.28
CA THR A 265 -24.94 0.78 12.48
C THR A 265 -23.94 0.91 13.64
N GLY A 266 -23.42 -0.20 14.16
CA GLY A 266 -22.42 -0.19 15.22
C GLY A 266 -21.05 0.31 14.76
N THR A 267 -20.22 0.71 15.73
CA THR A 267 -18.92 1.35 15.50
C THR A 267 -17.73 0.47 15.89
N GLN A 268 -17.95 -0.83 16.12
CA GLN A 268 -16.91 -1.80 16.44
C GLN A 268 -15.98 -2.02 15.25
N GLY A 269 -14.68 -2.11 15.52
CA GLY A 269 -13.68 -2.32 14.48
C GLY A 269 -13.87 -3.63 13.72
N PRO A 270 -13.40 -3.71 12.46
CA PRO A 270 -13.57 -4.90 11.63
C PRO A 270 -12.82 -6.10 12.22
N ASN A 271 -13.32 -7.29 11.91
CA ASN A 271 -12.79 -8.57 12.37
C ASN A 271 -12.98 -9.72 11.37
N HIS A 272 -13.46 -9.42 10.17
CA HIS A 272 -13.61 -10.37 9.07
C HIS A 272 -13.21 -9.71 7.74
N GLY A 273 -12.58 -10.50 6.88
CA GLY A 273 -12.20 -10.14 5.51
C GLY A 273 -13.14 -10.81 4.51
N VAL A 274 -13.64 -10.05 3.54
CA VAL A 274 -14.63 -10.49 2.55
C VAL A 274 -14.35 -9.84 1.20
N LEU A 275 -15.01 -10.32 0.15
CA LEU A 275 -14.83 -9.81 -1.22
C LEU A 275 -16.13 -9.18 -1.72
N ILE A 276 -16.11 -7.86 -1.99
CA ILE A 276 -17.23 -7.19 -2.67
C ILE A 276 -17.15 -7.57 -4.15
N VAL A 277 -18.23 -8.13 -4.70
CA VAL A 277 -18.30 -8.61 -6.09
C VAL A 277 -19.31 -7.82 -6.94
N GLY A 278 -19.96 -6.82 -6.35
CA GLY A 278 -20.97 -6.05 -7.05
C GLY A 278 -21.77 -5.16 -6.12
N TRP A 279 -22.75 -4.47 -6.71
CA TRP A 279 -23.70 -3.63 -6.00
C TRP A 279 -25.06 -3.58 -6.70
N ASP A 280 -26.08 -3.16 -5.96
CA ASP A 280 -27.39 -2.81 -6.50
C ASP A 280 -28.01 -1.68 -5.66
N ASP A 281 -28.20 -0.51 -6.28
CA ASP A 281 -28.75 0.69 -5.65
C ASP A 281 -30.24 0.56 -5.32
N THR A 282 -30.93 -0.44 -5.87
CA THR A 282 -32.36 -0.68 -5.64
C THR A 282 -32.64 -1.69 -4.53
N MET A 283 -31.63 -2.44 -4.11
CA MET A 283 -31.75 -3.41 -3.01
C MET A 283 -31.89 -2.73 -1.64
N CYS A 284 -32.25 -3.53 -0.64
CA CYS A 284 -32.42 -3.11 0.76
C CYS A 284 -33.38 -1.92 0.89
N ASP A 285 -34.60 -2.08 0.38
CA ASP A 285 -35.64 -1.04 0.38
C ASP A 285 -35.24 0.27 -0.32
N GLY A 286 -34.31 0.20 -1.28
CA GLY A 286 -33.77 1.34 -2.01
C GLY A 286 -32.64 2.09 -1.29
N ASN A 287 -32.09 1.53 -0.21
CA ASN A 287 -30.91 2.06 0.47
C ASN A 287 -29.60 1.73 -0.28
N GLY A 288 -29.66 0.78 -1.21
CA GLY A 288 -28.51 0.28 -1.95
C GLY A 288 -27.68 -0.73 -1.16
N ALA A 289 -27.10 -1.69 -1.87
CA ALA A 289 -26.43 -2.83 -1.27
C ALA A 289 -25.13 -3.18 -1.96
N TRP A 290 -24.17 -3.66 -1.19
CA TRP A 290 -23.06 -4.47 -1.69
C TRP A 290 -23.51 -5.92 -1.86
N ILE A 291 -23.05 -6.55 -2.93
CA ILE A 291 -23.09 -8.00 -3.15
C ILE A 291 -21.72 -8.54 -2.73
N VAL A 292 -21.69 -9.46 -1.77
CA VAL A 292 -20.44 -9.85 -1.12
C VAL A 292 -20.28 -11.36 -1.12
N LYS A 293 -19.12 -11.84 -1.57
CA LYS A 293 -18.68 -13.24 -1.50
C LYS A 293 -18.02 -13.47 -0.15
N ASN A 294 -18.53 -14.45 0.60
CA ASN A 294 -17.95 -14.89 1.88
C ASN A 294 -17.05 -16.12 1.67
N SER A 295 -16.30 -16.49 2.69
CA SER A 295 -15.36 -17.62 2.73
C SER A 295 -15.83 -18.73 3.67
N TRP A 296 -17.14 -18.90 3.87
CA TRP A 296 -17.72 -19.87 4.82
C TRP A 296 -18.44 -21.04 4.13
N GLY A 297 -18.10 -21.31 2.87
CA GLY A 297 -18.69 -22.36 2.07
C GLY A 297 -20.09 -22.00 1.52
N THR A 298 -20.51 -22.78 0.52
CA THR A 298 -21.77 -22.57 -0.21
C THR A 298 -23.03 -22.87 0.62
N SER A 299 -22.90 -23.55 1.77
CA SER A 299 -24.04 -23.83 2.65
C SER A 299 -24.45 -22.65 3.52
N TRP A 300 -23.62 -21.60 3.61
CA TRP A 300 -23.89 -20.41 4.41
C TRP A 300 -24.48 -19.28 3.54
N GLY A 301 -25.38 -18.47 4.09
CA GLY A 301 -25.96 -17.31 3.39
C GLY A 301 -26.75 -17.70 2.13
N ASP A 302 -26.63 -16.87 1.10
CA ASP A 302 -27.18 -17.12 -0.24
C ASP A 302 -26.11 -17.82 -1.11
N ALA A 303 -25.98 -19.14 -0.97
CA ALA A 303 -24.97 -19.95 -1.67
C ALA A 303 -23.52 -19.46 -1.46
N GLY A 304 -23.20 -18.96 -0.26
CA GLY A 304 -21.90 -18.38 0.08
C GLY A 304 -21.82 -16.85 -0.08
N TYR A 305 -22.89 -16.20 -0.51
CA TYR A 305 -22.97 -14.75 -0.67
C TYR A 305 -23.89 -14.11 0.36
N PHE A 306 -23.76 -12.80 0.52
CA PHE A 306 -24.69 -11.98 1.29
C PHE A 306 -24.83 -10.59 0.69
N TYR A 307 -25.89 -9.91 1.12
CA TYR A 307 -26.23 -8.56 0.68
C TYR A 307 -26.27 -7.65 1.90
N ILE A 308 -25.57 -6.53 1.84
CA ILE A 308 -25.44 -5.62 2.98
C ILE A 308 -25.61 -4.17 2.54
N GLU A 309 -26.38 -3.40 3.30
CA GLU A 309 -26.59 -1.97 3.01
C GLU A 309 -25.27 -1.20 2.98
N TYR A 310 -25.18 -0.19 2.11
CA TYR A 310 -24.04 0.74 2.14
C TYR A 310 -23.88 1.38 3.52
N GLY A 311 -22.63 1.57 3.96
CA GLY A 311 -22.32 2.15 5.27
C GLY A 311 -22.62 1.26 6.49
N SER A 312 -23.04 0.01 6.29
CA SER A 312 -23.26 -0.94 7.38
C SER A 312 -22.01 -1.70 7.77
N ALA A 313 -21.91 -2.05 9.06
CA ALA A 313 -20.90 -2.96 9.61
C ALA A 313 -19.43 -2.60 9.28
N GLN A 314 -19.15 -1.31 9.02
CA GLN A 314 -17.84 -0.82 8.57
C GLN A 314 -17.34 -1.46 7.26
N ILE A 315 -18.19 -2.16 6.50
CA ILE A 315 -17.77 -2.75 5.23
C ILE A 315 -17.24 -1.65 4.29
N GLY A 316 -16.18 -1.96 3.55
CA GLY A 316 -15.48 -1.00 2.70
C GLY A 316 -14.21 -0.43 3.33
N ILE A 317 -13.96 -0.68 4.61
CA ILE A 317 -12.70 -0.33 5.26
C ILE A 317 -11.56 -1.28 4.84
N TYR A 318 -10.34 -0.74 4.75
CA TYR A 318 -9.14 -1.51 4.37
C TYR A 318 -9.27 -2.17 2.99
N SER A 319 -10.08 -1.57 2.12
CA SER A 319 -10.34 -2.10 0.80
C SER A 319 -9.10 -2.01 -0.09
N ASN A 320 -8.85 -3.03 -0.87
CA ASN A 320 -7.77 -3.06 -1.84
C ASN A 320 -8.09 -4.00 -3.00
N VAL A 321 -7.33 -3.84 -4.08
CA VAL A 321 -7.48 -4.59 -5.32
C VAL A 321 -6.12 -4.79 -5.96
N VAL A 322 -5.85 -6.01 -6.45
CA VAL A 322 -4.69 -6.30 -7.29
C VAL A 322 -4.96 -5.71 -8.67
N THR A 323 -4.01 -4.96 -9.23
CA THR A 323 -4.20 -4.28 -10.52
C THR A 323 -3.28 -4.77 -11.62
N GLU A 324 -2.10 -5.28 -11.28
CA GLU A 324 -1.18 -5.88 -12.24
C GLU A 324 -0.47 -7.08 -11.61
N TRP A 325 -0.17 -8.06 -12.46
CA TRP A 325 0.59 -9.26 -12.14
C TRP A 325 1.32 -9.74 -13.38
N LYS A 326 2.15 -10.76 -13.21
CA LYS A 326 2.83 -11.48 -14.29
C LYS A 326 3.01 -12.94 -13.90
N GLU A 327 3.23 -13.78 -14.90
CA GLU A 327 3.67 -15.15 -14.68
C GLU A 327 4.96 -15.16 -13.85
N TYR A 328 5.02 -16.08 -12.90
CA TYR A 328 6.18 -16.26 -12.03
C TYR A 328 7.41 -16.65 -12.87
N ASP A 329 8.48 -15.88 -12.71
CA ASP A 329 9.74 -16.15 -13.36
C ASP A 329 10.78 -16.63 -12.32
N PRO A 330 11.17 -17.92 -12.32
CA PRO A 330 12.14 -18.45 -11.36
C PRO A 330 13.55 -17.87 -11.54
N VAL A 331 13.84 -17.21 -12.68
CA VAL A 331 15.13 -16.54 -12.89
C VAL A 331 15.10 -15.06 -12.50
N GLU A 332 13.93 -14.49 -12.19
CA GLU A 332 13.86 -13.14 -11.63
C GLU A 332 14.48 -13.13 -10.23
N THR A 333 15.40 -12.20 -10.01
CA THR A 333 15.93 -11.89 -8.69
C THR A 333 15.30 -10.60 -8.19
N ILE A 334 14.64 -10.67 -7.02
CA ILE A 334 14.13 -9.51 -6.29
C ILE A 334 15.10 -9.21 -5.16
N TYR A 335 15.88 -8.15 -5.32
CA TYR A 335 16.72 -7.62 -4.24
C TYR A 335 15.86 -6.75 -3.33
N HIS A 336 15.79 -7.08 -2.05
CA HIS A 336 14.97 -6.39 -1.06
C HIS A 336 15.56 -6.54 0.36
N TRP A 337 15.14 -5.65 1.26
CA TRP A 337 15.39 -5.73 2.72
C TRP A 337 14.08 -5.54 3.52
N ASP A 338 12.95 -5.42 2.83
CA ASP A 338 11.62 -5.21 3.42
C ASP A 338 10.82 -6.51 3.41
N GLU A 339 11.24 -7.51 4.19
CA GLU A 339 10.61 -8.84 4.21
C GLU A 339 9.11 -8.77 4.48
N ASN A 340 8.66 -7.87 5.36
CA ASN A 340 7.24 -7.71 5.70
C ASN A 340 6.55 -6.66 4.82
N GLY A 341 7.29 -6.02 3.91
CA GLY A 341 6.79 -4.99 3.00
C GLY A 341 6.33 -3.71 3.72
N TRP A 342 5.24 -3.12 3.25
CA TRP A 342 4.75 -1.86 3.81
C TRP A 342 3.95 -2.05 5.10
N VAL A 343 4.62 -1.86 6.25
CA VAL A 343 4.02 -1.99 7.59
C VAL A 343 3.99 -0.67 8.36
N SER A 344 4.78 0.31 7.94
CA SER A 344 4.81 1.66 8.48
C SER A 344 5.29 2.65 7.42
N SER A 345 5.31 3.94 7.75
CA SER A 345 5.95 4.97 6.92
C SER A 345 6.86 5.87 7.75
N LEU A 346 7.76 6.59 7.08
CA LEU A 346 8.74 7.52 7.63
C LEU A 346 8.68 8.85 6.87
N GLY A 347 9.01 9.94 7.55
CA GLY A 347 9.14 11.25 6.92
C GLY A 347 9.58 12.35 7.88
N TYR A 348 9.79 13.56 7.37
CA TYR A 348 10.21 14.72 8.15
C TYR A 348 9.06 15.69 8.46
N GLY A 349 7.83 15.33 8.08
CA GLY A 349 6.64 16.17 8.28
C GLY A 349 6.49 17.28 7.25
N ASP A 350 7.26 17.24 6.16
CA ASP A 350 7.26 18.22 5.07
C ASP A 350 6.74 17.67 3.74
N ARG A 351 6.45 16.36 3.69
CA ARG A 351 5.77 15.65 2.58
C ARG A 351 6.62 15.51 1.31
N ASP A 352 7.91 15.76 1.40
CA ASP A 352 8.84 15.81 0.27
C ASP A 352 10.17 15.21 0.71
N ASP A 353 10.22 13.88 0.71
CA ASP A 353 11.31 13.12 1.29
C ASP A 353 11.95 12.21 0.26
N TRP A 354 13.21 11.89 0.49
CA TRP A 354 13.97 10.94 -0.30
C TRP A 354 14.19 9.66 0.50
N ALA A 355 14.00 8.55 -0.18
CA ALA A 355 14.31 7.21 0.26
C ALA A 355 15.47 6.67 -0.58
N MET A 356 16.40 5.95 0.02
CA MET A 356 17.47 5.28 -0.71
C MET A 356 17.80 3.93 -0.10
N VAL A 357 17.98 2.92 -0.95
CA VAL A 357 18.39 1.58 -0.54
C VAL A 357 19.65 1.14 -1.30
N GLU A 358 20.62 0.59 -0.58
CA GLU A 358 21.82 -0.05 -1.11
C GLU A 358 21.55 -1.53 -1.40
N PHE A 359 21.86 -1.97 -2.63
CA PHE A 359 21.89 -3.39 -3.00
C PHE A 359 23.28 -3.81 -3.45
N THR A 360 23.58 -5.09 -3.30
CA THR A 360 24.79 -5.71 -3.82
C THR A 360 24.38 -6.98 -4.58
N PRO A 361 24.40 -6.96 -5.92
CA PRO A 361 24.02 -8.09 -6.75
C PRO A 361 24.83 -9.33 -6.41
N ALA A 362 24.14 -10.48 -6.33
CA ALA A 362 24.77 -11.78 -6.06
C ALA A 362 25.19 -12.50 -7.34
N ALA A 363 24.72 -12.02 -8.49
CA ALA A 363 25.04 -12.49 -9.82
C ALA A 363 25.15 -11.30 -10.80
N ASP A 364 25.68 -11.58 -11.98
CA ASP A 364 25.64 -10.63 -13.10
C ASP A 364 24.22 -10.65 -13.68
N ASP A 365 23.52 -9.53 -13.56
CA ASP A 365 22.10 -9.38 -13.87
C ASP A 365 21.83 -8.09 -14.67
N GLU A 366 20.59 -7.90 -15.09
CA GLU A 366 20.06 -6.68 -15.63
C GLU A 366 18.92 -6.18 -14.74
N LEU A 367 19.09 -5.03 -14.09
CA LEU A 367 18.00 -4.33 -13.42
C LEU A 367 17.00 -3.86 -14.48
N LYS A 368 15.76 -4.34 -14.42
CA LYS A 368 14.71 -3.97 -15.37
C LYS A 368 13.64 -3.07 -14.75
N ALA A 369 13.35 -3.26 -13.46
CA ALA A 369 12.32 -2.48 -12.80
C ALA A 369 12.64 -2.26 -11.32
N VAL A 370 11.95 -1.31 -10.71
CA VAL A 370 12.01 -1.03 -9.28
C VAL A 370 10.59 -1.00 -8.72
N SER A 371 10.35 -1.75 -7.65
CA SER A 371 9.05 -1.76 -6.98
C SER A 371 9.11 -1.03 -5.64
N PHE A 372 8.06 -0.27 -5.31
CA PHE A 372 7.94 0.47 -4.06
C PHE A 372 6.48 0.85 -3.79
N TRP A 373 6.20 1.39 -2.61
CA TRP A 373 4.84 1.79 -2.21
C TRP A 373 4.62 3.29 -2.30
N ALA A 374 3.47 3.68 -2.82
CA ALA A 374 2.90 5.00 -2.63
C ALA A 374 2.19 5.02 -1.27
N THR A 375 2.72 5.80 -0.32
CA THR A 375 2.16 5.89 1.04
C THR A 375 1.09 6.96 1.20
N GLY A 376 0.93 7.81 0.18
CA GLY A 376 -0.13 8.81 0.10
C GLY A 376 -0.69 8.92 -1.32
N SER A 377 -1.91 9.43 -1.44
CA SER A 377 -2.50 9.75 -2.75
C SER A 377 -2.70 11.27 -2.91
N PRO A 378 -2.23 11.88 -4.03
CA PRO A 378 -1.30 11.30 -5.00
C PRO A 378 0.14 11.22 -4.44
N THR A 379 0.97 10.33 -4.98
CA THR A 379 2.43 10.30 -4.78
C THR A 379 3.13 10.67 -6.08
N ASN A 380 3.90 11.77 -6.09
CA ASN A 380 4.82 12.06 -7.19
C ASN A 380 6.17 11.43 -6.85
N TYR A 381 6.76 10.69 -7.78
CA TYR A 381 8.07 10.09 -7.57
C TYR A 381 9.10 10.56 -8.61
N THR A 382 10.37 10.56 -8.22
CA THR A 382 11.49 10.65 -9.16
C THR A 382 12.62 9.76 -8.66
N MET A 383 12.99 8.79 -9.49
CA MET A 383 13.91 7.71 -9.18
C MET A 383 15.22 7.84 -9.96
N TYR A 384 16.31 7.45 -9.30
CA TYR A 384 17.67 7.40 -9.82
C TYR A 384 18.38 6.14 -9.32
N VAL A 385 19.35 5.65 -10.10
CA VAL A 385 20.24 4.55 -9.71
C VAL A 385 21.69 5.03 -9.82
N TYR A 386 22.48 4.81 -8.79
CA TYR A 386 23.90 5.19 -8.68
C TYR A 386 24.76 3.99 -8.31
N ASP A 387 26.08 4.06 -8.53
CA ASP A 387 27.04 3.03 -8.08
C ASP A 387 27.97 3.45 -6.93
N ASP A 388 27.99 4.74 -6.57
CA ASP A 388 28.83 5.26 -5.49
C ASP A 388 28.00 6.03 -4.46
N PHE A 389 28.27 5.73 -3.20
CA PHE A 389 27.81 6.51 -2.07
C PHE A 389 28.95 6.66 -1.07
N SER A 390 29.72 7.73 -1.22
CA SER A 390 30.94 7.97 -0.46
C SER A 390 30.92 9.34 0.20
N GLY A 391 31.34 9.41 1.47
CA GLY A 391 31.34 10.65 2.24
C GLY A 391 29.96 11.30 2.41
N GLY A 392 28.87 10.51 2.32
CA GLY A 392 27.49 11.00 2.40
C GLY A 392 26.96 11.60 1.09
N SER A 393 27.66 11.44 -0.03
CA SER A 393 27.26 11.95 -1.34
C SER A 393 27.07 10.82 -2.34
N LEU A 394 26.01 10.91 -3.14
CA LEU A 394 25.77 10.04 -4.29
C LEU A 394 26.71 10.41 -5.45
N GLY A 395 27.34 9.41 -6.07
CA GLY A 395 28.25 9.54 -7.20
C GLY A 395 27.90 8.56 -8.32
N ASN A 396 28.41 8.83 -9.53
CA ASN A 396 28.26 7.97 -10.72
C ASN A 396 26.81 7.53 -10.99
N LEU A 397 26.03 8.44 -11.57
CA LEU A 397 24.67 8.14 -11.99
C LEU A 397 24.68 7.07 -13.10
N LEU A 398 24.02 5.94 -12.83
CA LEU A 398 23.85 4.83 -13.77
C LEU A 398 22.55 4.95 -14.59
N ALA A 399 21.44 5.31 -13.93
CA ALA A 399 20.12 5.43 -14.57
C ALA A 399 19.25 6.50 -13.91
N GLY A 400 18.33 7.08 -14.69
CA GLY A 400 17.38 8.11 -14.24
C GLY A 400 17.71 9.52 -14.76
N PRO A 401 16.85 10.51 -14.50
CA PRO A 401 15.62 10.40 -13.72
C PRO A 401 14.54 9.57 -14.42
N VAL A 402 13.83 8.74 -13.64
CA VAL A 402 12.54 8.14 -14.02
C VAL A 402 11.47 8.72 -13.10
N SER A 403 10.47 9.39 -13.65
CA SER A 403 9.46 10.12 -12.86
C SER A 403 8.05 9.71 -13.26
N GLY A 404 7.13 9.81 -12.32
CA GLY A 404 5.71 9.56 -12.54
C GLY A 404 4.86 10.01 -11.38
N VAL A 405 3.57 9.71 -11.47
CA VAL A 405 2.57 10.02 -10.44
C VAL A 405 1.68 8.81 -10.23
N PHE A 406 1.58 8.39 -8.98
CA PHE A 406 0.62 7.41 -8.51
C PHE A 406 -0.58 8.14 -7.91
N ASN A 407 -1.79 7.76 -8.33
CA ASN A 407 -3.02 8.45 -7.94
C ASN A 407 -3.76 7.73 -6.82
N GLU A 408 -3.21 6.63 -6.34
CA GLU A 408 -3.75 5.79 -5.29
C GLU A 408 -2.59 5.38 -4.40
N GLU A 409 -2.89 5.04 -3.15
CA GLU A 409 -1.92 4.36 -2.30
C GLU A 409 -1.82 2.90 -2.72
N GLY A 410 -0.67 2.27 -2.50
CA GLY A 410 -0.47 0.87 -2.86
C GLY A 410 0.94 0.55 -3.33
N TYR A 411 1.10 -0.62 -3.93
CA TYR A 411 2.37 -1.13 -4.42
C TYR A 411 2.46 -1.00 -5.93
N TYR A 412 3.60 -0.53 -6.44
CA TYR A 412 3.82 -0.23 -7.84
C TYR A 412 5.13 -0.84 -8.31
N THR A 413 5.22 -1.15 -9.59
CA THR A 413 6.46 -1.58 -10.24
C THR A 413 6.75 -0.64 -11.40
N VAL A 414 7.89 0.06 -11.34
CA VAL A 414 8.30 1.04 -12.35
C VAL A 414 9.41 0.44 -13.21
N ASP A 415 9.11 0.22 -14.48
CA ASP A 415 10.10 -0.20 -15.46
C ASP A 415 11.15 0.89 -15.69
N LEU A 416 12.41 0.47 -15.82
CA LEU A 416 13.47 1.31 -16.33
C LEU A 416 13.32 1.48 -17.85
N PRO A 417 13.57 2.68 -18.41
CA PRO A 417 13.52 2.90 -19.86
C PRO A 417 14.46 2.00 -20.67
N SER A 418 15.52 1.50 -20.05
CA SER A 418 16.45 0.52 -20.59
C SER A 418 17.01 -0.34 -19.44
N PRO A 419 17.16 -1.66 -19.62
CA PRO A 419 17.81 -2.51 -18.63
C PRO A 419 19.21 -2.01 -18.27
N LEU A 420 19.54 -2.00 -16.97
CA LEU A 420 20.82 -1.57 -16.44
C LEU A 420 21.64 -2.80 -16.03
N GLN A 421 22.83 -2.96 -16.61
CA GLN A 421 23.73 -4.06 -16.25
C GLN A 421 24.18 -3.93 -14.79
N LEU A 422 24.07 -5.03 -14.06
CA LEU A 422 24.53 -5.23 -12.70
C LEU A 422 25.67 -6.23 -12.73
N ALA A 423 26.78 -5.89 -12.09
CA ALA A 423 27.89 -6.81 -11.91
C ALA A 423 27.86 -7.39 -10.49
N THR A 424 28.19 -8.67 -10.38
CA THR A 424 28.27 -9.36 -9.09
C THR A 424 29.20 -8.62 -8.12
N GLY A 425 28.68 -8.28 -6.94
CA GLY A 425 29.46 -7.61 -5.90
C GLY A 425 29.59 -6.09 -6.04
N ASP A 426 29.20 -5.51 -7.18
CA ASP A 426 29.21 -4.06 -7.38
C ASP A 426 27.96 -3.43 -6.76
N ARG A 427 28.16 -2.47 -5.86
CA ARG A 427 27.04 -1.85 -5.14
C ARG A 427 26.23 -0.96 -6.07
N ILE A 428 24.92 -0.95 -5.86
CA ILE A 428 24.03 0.04 -6.44
C ILE A 428 23.22 0.72 -5.34
N TYR A 429 22.84 1.96 -5.59
CA TYR A 429 22.01 2.78 -4.71
C TYR A 429 20.80 3.26 -5.50
N ILE A 430 19.63 2.79 -5.11
CA ILE A 430 18.36 3.23 -5.70
C ILE A 430 17.82 4.34 -4.82
N ALA A 431 17.80 5.56 -5.34
CA ALA A 431 17.32 6.75 -4.64
C ALA A 431 16.02 7.26 -5.28
N ILE A 432 14.98 7.43 -4.47
CA ILE A 432 13.64 7.86 -4.90
C ILE A 432 13.22 9.06 -4.08
N ARG A 433 12.93 10.18 -4.75
CA ARG A 433 12.21 11.30 -4.16
C ARG A 433 10.71 11.02 -4.20
N LEU A 434 10.03 11.15 -3.08
CA LEU A 434 8.61 10.89 -2.90
C LEU A 434 7.93 12.15 -2.37
N ILE A 435 6.92 12.65 -3.09
CA ILE A 435 6.15 13.83 -2.71
C ILE A 435 4.68 13.45 -2.54
N THR A 436 4.18 13.55 -1.31
CA THR A 436 2.82 13.14 -0.91
C THR A 436 2.03 14.32 -0.34
N PRO A 437 1.31 15.12 -1.16
CA PRO A 437 0.70 16.39 -0.72
C PRO A 437 -0.18 16.31 0.52
N ASN A 438 -0.73 15.13 0.82
CA ASN A 438 -1.72 14.89 1.88
C ASN A 438 -1.21 13.97 2.99
N TYR A 439 0.06 13.57 2.95
CA TYR A 439 0.62 12.67 3.94
C TYR A 439 2.04 13.06 4.31
N ASP A 440 2.28 13.16 5.63
CA ASP A 440 3.52 13.67 6.21
C ASP A 440 4.67 12.64 6.25
N TYR A 441 4.40 11.40 5.81
CA TYR A 441 5.34 10.26 5.87
C TYR A 441 5.46 9.57 4.50
N PRO A 442 6.17 10.18 3.53
CA PRO A 442 6.21 9.71 2.14
C PRO A 442 6.91 8.35 1.94
N VAL A 443 7.78 7.96 2.87
CA VAL A 443 8.70 6.81 2.69
C VAL A 443 8.09 5.54 3.30
N PRO A 444 7.90 4.44 2.55
CA PRO A 444 7.43 3.18 3.12
C PRO A 444 8.54 2.49 3.94
N LEU A 445 8.14 1.83 5.03
CA LEU A 445 9.04 1.29 6.04
C LEU A 445 8.57 -0.09 6.53
N ASP A 446 9.50 -1.02 6.66
CA ASP A 446 9.41 -2.25 7.45
C ASP A 446 10.22 -2.11 8.75
N PRO A 447 9.59 -1.87 9.90
CA PRO A 447 10.27 -1.77 11.18
C PRO A 447 10.35 -3.10 11.95
N TYR A 448 9.84 -4.21 11.39
CA TYR A 448 9.68 -5.47 12.14
C TYR A 448 10.33 -6.68 11.47
N GLY A 449 10.72 -6.58 10.21
CA GLY A 449 11.57 -7.56 9.54
C GLY A 449 12.96 -7.68 10.18
N PRO A 450 13.75 -8.68 9.77
CA PRO A 450 15.20 -8.64 9.94
C PRO A 450 15.73 -7.29 9.47
N MET A 451 16.65 -6.70 10.22
CA MET A 451 17.16 -5.37 9.91
C MET A 451 18.62 -5.42 9.47
N GLU A 452 18.91 -4.86 8.30
CA GLU A 452 20.26 -4.78 7.77
C GLU A 452 20.93 -3.46 8.14
N THR A 453 22.15 -3.54 8.67
CA THR A 453 22.87 -2.32 9.01
C THR A 453 23.38 -1.60 7.76
N ASN A 454 23.06 -0.31 7.66
CA ASN A 454 23.60 0.63 6.68
C ASN A 454 23.24 0.23 5.23
N LYS A 455 21.96 -0.08 5.02
CA LYS A 455 21.31 -0.38 3.73
C LYS A 455 20.20 0.60 3.39
N SER A 456 19.51 1.14 4.38
CA SER A 456 18.35 2.01 4.24
C SER A 456 18.68 3.43 4.70
N TYR A 457 18.40 4.41 3.84
CA TYR A 457 18.74 5.82 4.05
C TYR A 457 17.59 6.76 3.72
N ILE A 458 17.42 7.82 4.51
CA ILE A 458 16.43 8.87 4.29
C ILE A 458 17.07 10.26 4.21
N SER A 459 16.47 11.18 3.44
CA SER A 459 16.86 12.59 3.35
C SER A 459 15.67 13.49 3.03
N ASN A 460 15.55 14.65 3.68
CA ASN A 460 14.60 15.71 3.28
C ASN A 460 15.21 16.73 2.29
N THR A 461 16.46 16.51 1.85
CA THR A 461 17.17 17.45 0.95
C THR A 461 17.71 16.78 -0.32
N GLY A 462 17.77 15.46 -0.35
CA GLY A 462 18.44 14.68 -1.41
C GLY A 462 19.97 14.81 -1.41
N THR A 463 20.56 15.50 -0.41
CA THR A 463 22.01 15.73 -0.33
C THR A 463 22.61 15.40 1.04
N SER A 464 21.82 15.45 2.11
CA SER A 464 22.21 15.00 3.45
C SER A 464 21.44 13.74 3.83
N TRP A 465 22.12 12.60 3.88
CA TRP A 465 21.50 11.29 4.09
C TRP A 465 21.74 10.77 5.51
N LEU A 466 20.69 10.20 6.11
CA LEU A 466 20.74 9.49 7.38
C LEU A 466 20.49 8.00 7.14
N ALA A 467 21.41 7.15 7.58
CA ALA A 467 21.16 5.70 7.67
C ALA A 467 20.16 5.45 8.81
N ILE A 468 19.02 4.84 8.51
CA ILE A 468 17.89 4.72 9.44
C ILE A 468 17.89 3.41 10.25
N ASP A 469 18.78 2.49 9.87
CA ASP A 469 18.93 1.11 10.33
C ASP A 469 20.17 0.92 11.23
N MET A 470 20.83 2.00 11.63
CA MET A 470 22.01 1.94 12.47
C MET A 470 21.64 1.65 13.93
N ALA A 471 22.21 0.57 14.48
CA ALA A 471 22.12 0.13 15.87
C ALA A 471 22.64 1.12 16.95
N TYR A 472 22.92 2.38 16.59
CA TYR A 472 23.43 3.43 17.47
C TYR A 472 22.37 4.42 17.95
N THR A 473 21.15 4.37 17.41
CA THR A 473 19.98 4.95 18.08
C THR A 473 19.39 3.89 19.01
N ALA A 474 18.80 4.30 20.14
CA ALA A 474 18.13 3.38 21.06
C ALA A 474 16.90 2.68 20.45
N ASP A 475 16.54 3.06 19.22
CA ASP A 475 15.38 2.61 18.45
C ASP A 475 15.71 2.83 16.95
N PRO A 476 16.25 1.82 16.24
CA PRO A 476 16.45 1.91 14.79
C PRO A 476 15.09 1.83 14.09
N PHE A 477 14.96 2.53 12.95
CA PHE A 477 13.64 2.67 12.31
C PHE A 477 13.22 1.42 11.56
N GLY A 478 14.14 0.68 10.94
CA GLY A 478 13.86 -0.47 10.07
C GLY A 478 14.37 -0.26 8.64
N ASP A 479 13.79 -0.98 7.70
CA ASP A 479 14.20 -1.01 6.30
C ASP A 479 13.19 -0.34 5.38
N ILE A 480 13.70 0.36 4.37
CA ILE A 480 12.87 1.10 3.41
C ILE A 480 12.30 0.13 2.37
N GLY A 481 11.00 0.26 2.11
CA GLY A 481 10.28 -0.52 1.09
C GLY A 481 10.61 -0.10 -0.34
N ILE A 482 11.81 -0.47 -0.82
CA ILE A 482 12.23 -0.37 -2.23
C ILE A 482 12.80 -1.74 -2.62
N ARG A 483 12.42 -2.23 -3.81
CA ARG A 483 12.87 -3.52 -4.34
C ARG A 483 13.45 -3.36 -5.73
N ALA A 484 14.60 -3.98 -6.00
CA ALA A 484 15.22 -4.02 -7.31
C ALA A 484 14.85 -5.34 -8.01
N ARG A 485 14.22 -5.26 -9.19
CA ARG A 485 13.83 -6.44 -9.99
C ARG A 485 14.80 -6.65 -11.13
N ALA A 486 15.60 -7.71 -11.02
CA ALA A 486 16.67 -8.01 -11.95
C ALA A 486 16.51 -9.39 -12.58
N TYR A 487 17.13 -9.57 -13.74
CA TYR A 487 17.08 -10.80 -14.53
C TYR A 487 18.47 -11.12 -15.06
N PRO A 488 18.82 -12.40 -15.28
CA PRO A 488 20.04 -12.73 -15.97
C PRO A 488 20.11 -12.05 -17.35
N PRO A 489 21.30 -11.62 -17.81
CA PRO A 489 21.46 -11.07 -19.15
C PRO A 489 21.04 -12.13 -20.18
N TYR A 490 20.36 -11.71 -21.25
CA TYR A 490 19.90 -12.59 -22.34
C TYR A 490 21.04 -13.52 -22.81
N GLY A 491 20.89 -14.83 -22.57
CA GLY A 491 21.93 -15.85 -22.77
C GLY A 491 22.21 -16.72 -21.53
N GLY A 492 21.64 -16.39 -20.38
CA GLY A 492 21.66 -17.21 -19.14
C GLY A 492 20.51 -18.21 -18.99
N GLU A 493 19.56 -18.24 -19.92
CA GLU A 493 18.50 -19.26 -19.97
C GLU A 493 19.13 -20.66 -19.97
N PRO A 494 18.78 -21.57 -19.04
CA PRO A 494 19.11 -22.97 -19.23
C PRO A 494 18.48 -23.43 -20.54
N CYS A 495 19.30 -23.96 -21.45
CA CYS A 495 18.83 -24.47 -22.72
C CYS A 495 17.68 -25.47 -22.48
N ILE A 496 16.45 -25.09 -22.83
CA ILE A 496 15.31 -26.00 -22.84
C ILE A 496 15.54 -26.97 -23.99
N ASN A 497 16.01 -28.18 -23.67
CA ASN A 497 16.26 -29.24 -24.64
C ASN A 497 14.97 -29.94 -25.12
N ASP A 498 13.78 -29.42 -24.78
CA ASP A 498 12.51 -30.04 -25.14
C ASP A 498 11.83 -29.26 -26.27
N ALA A 499 12.06 -29.70 -27.51
CA ALA A 499 11.51 -29.11 -28.72
C ALA A 499 9.99 -29.32 -28.90
N THR A 500 9.24 -29.60 -27.83
CA THR A 500 7.84 -30.05 -27.91
C THR A 500 6.78 -29.04 -27.47
N SER A 501 7.11 -27.82 -27.06
CA SER A 501 6.07 -26.89 -26.54
C SER A 501 6.15 -25.43 -27.01
N LEU A 502 6.76 -25.12 -28.16
CA LEU A 502 6.60 -23.79 -28.77
C LEU A 502 5.32 -23.72 -29.60
N TYR A 503 4.17 -23.59 -28.92
CA TYR A 503 2.91 -23.18 -29.54
C TYR A 503 2.78 -21.65 -29.45
N PHE A 504 3.15 -20.96 -30.53
CA PHE A 504 2.77 -19.56 -30.71
C PHE A 504 1.35 -19.52 -31.27
N ASP A 505 0.37 -19.07 -30.50
CA ASP A 505 -0.98 -18.77 -31.01
C ASP A 505 -1.06 -17.28 -31.43
N PRO A 506 -1.17 -16.94 -32.72
CA PRO A 506 -1.23 -15.57 -33.16
C PRO A 506 -2.69 -15.13 -33.28
N VAL A 507 -3.39 -14.86 -32.18
CA VAL A 507 -4.73 -14.26 -32.24
C VAL A 507 -4.95 -13.21 -31.15
N TYR A 508 -4.47 -11.99 -31.41
CA TYR A 508 -5.07 -10.80 -30.80
C TYR A 508 -6.44 -10.52 -31.44
N ARG A 509 -7.53 -10.68 -30.67
CA ARG A 509 -8.86 -10.18 -31.03
C ARG A 509 -9.32 -9.15 -30.02
N PHE A 510 -9.42 -7.89 -30.44
CA PHE A 510 -10.19 -6.89 -29.72
C PHE A 510 -11.69 -7.10 -30.00
N PRO A 511 -12.57 -7.03 -28.99
CA PRO A 511 -14.00 -7.05 -29.21
C PRO A 511 -14.48 -5.66 -29.67
N GLY A 512 -14.81 -5.55 -30.96
CA GLY A 512 -15.65 -4.45 -31.49
C GLY A 512 -14.92 -3.43 -32.36
N GLY A 513 -14.96 -3.62 -33.68
CA GLY A 513 -14.60 -2.59 -34.66
C GLY A 513 -14.09 -3.19 -35.96
N ALA A 514 -14.86 -3.06 -37.04
CA ALA A 514 -14.46 -3.51 -38.37
C ALA A 514 -13.27 -2.70 -38.90
N VAL A 515 -12.22 -3.37 -39.39
CA VAL A 515 -11.20 -2.75 -40.25
C VAL A 515 -10.79 -3.71 -41.36
N ASP A 516 -10.84 -3.20 -42.59
CA ASP A 516 -10.38 -3.85 -43.82
C ASP A 516 -8.86 -4.11 -43.78
N ILE A 517 -8.46 -5.35 -44.10
CA ILE A 517 -7.06 -5.77 -44.17
C ILE A 517 -6.50 -5.45 -45.55
N TYR A 518 -5.50 -4.56 -45.65
CA TYR A 518 -4.57 -4.57 -46.78
C TYR A 518 -3.42 -5.52 -46.45
N ALA A 519 -3.45 -6.71 -47.07
CA ALA A 519 -2.38 -7.67 -47.01
C ALA A 519 -1.14 -7.18 -47.78
N GLY A 520 0.03 -7.25 -47.15
CA GLY A 520 1.31 -7.31 -47.88
C GLY A 520 2.40 -6.37 -47.39
N GLN A 521 3.08 -6.72 -46.30
CA GLN A 521 4.51 -6.47 -46.18
C GLN A 521 5.19 -7.68 -45.51
N VAL A 522 6.06 -8.32 -46.28
CA VAL A 522 7.01 -9.34 -45.81
C VAL A 522 8.10 -8.61 -45.02
N LEU A 523 8.18 -8.83 -43.72
CA LEU A 523 9.38 -8.49 -42.95
C LEU A 523 10.46 -9.56 -43.23
N GLY A 524 11.69 -9.09 -43.44
CA GLY A 524 12.84 -9.89 -43.90
C GLY A 524 13.28 -11.00 -42.93
N PRO A 525 14.38 -11.71 -43.24
CA PRO A 525 14.77 -12.91 -42.52
C PRO A 525 15.09 -12.57 -41.05
N PHE A 526 14.30 -13.12 -40.14
CA PHE A 526 14.67 -13.23 -38.73
C PHE A 526 15.78 -14.29 -38.63
N GLU A 527 16.94 -13.91 -38.10
CA GLU A 527 17.93 -14.89 -37.63
C GLU A 527 17.38 -15.54 -36.37
N LEU A 528 16.81 -16.74 -36.53
CA LEU A 528 16.67 -17.67 -35.43
C LEU A 528 18.07 -18.13 -35.03
N GLY A 529 18.55 -17.69 -33.87
CA GLY A 529 19.73 -18.24 -33.23
C GLY A 529 19.47 -19.68 -32.81
N VAL A 530 19.63 -20.62 -33.74
CA VAL A 530 19.71 -22.04 -33.43
C VAL A 530 21.10 -22.28 -32.86
N CYS A 531 21.19 -22.66 -31.58
CA CYS A 531 22.43 -23.08 -30.95
C CYS A 531 23.01 -24.26 -31.72
N ALA A 532 24.08 -24.02 -32.50
CA ALA A 532 24.89 -25.08 -33.04
C ALA A 532 25.71 -25.67 -31.89
N GLU A 533 25.34 -26.86 -31.42
CA GLU A 533 26.25 -27.68 -30.62
C GLU A 533 27.55 -27.87 -31.40
N GLY A 534 28.68 -27.66 -30.72
CA GLY A 534 29.99 -27.92 -31.27
C GLY A 534 30.09 -29.37 -31.75
N MET A 535 30.11 -29.56 -33.06
CA MET A 535 30.75 -30.73 -33.66
C MET A 535 32.22 -30.39 -33.86
N ASP A 536 33.07 -30.99 -33.03
CA ASP A 536 34.45 -31.29 -33.39
C ASP A 536 34.48 -31.91 -34.80
N THR A 537 35.08 -31.20 -35.77
CA THR A 537 36.15 -31.67 -36.70
C THR A 537 36.67 -30.52 -37.55
#